data_AF-A0A5C5SU46-F1
#
_entry.id   AF-A0A5C5SU46-F1
#
_cell.length_a   1.000
_cell.length_b   1.000
_cell.length_c   1.000
_cell.angle_alpha   90.00
_cell.angle_beta   90.00
_cell.angle_gamma   90.00
#
_symmetry.space_group_name_H-M   'P 1'
#
loop_
_entity.id
_entity.type
_entity.pdbx_description
1 polymer ?
#
loop_
_entity_poly.entity_id
_entity_poly.type
_entity_poly.pdbx_seq_one_letter_code
_entity_poly.pdbx_strand_id
1 'polypeptide(L)'
;MMTGNWLVNQIKEIVKGIIDKQPTDKLGRIDSQYTSGLPKIIFDGEDVASGKGYPFLSSYKPQPNERVYLKAVKGSYIILGRIERYEAGEEPVMKLPPNPTPVTPTFINGWSNFYSGSLGLRYYKNGMNQLVMRGIIKNEDPTSLSVIFVLPTSHWPKQRQNVPVSIQNGVGEISVNEVGEVKFSAFLVGSQSNYVHANLIIPLD
;
A
#
# COMPACT_ATOMS: atom_id res chain seq x y z
N MET A 1 -18.54 2.65 -65.70
CA MET A 1 -18.10 3.46 -64.54
C MET A 1 -18.60 2.77 -63.28
N MET A 2 -17.70 2.30 -62.41
CA MET A 2 -18.10 1.87 -61.06
C MET A 2 -18.61 3.10 -60.32
N THR A 3 -19.83 3.05 -59.78
CA THR A 3 -20.42 4.15 -59.03
C THR A 3 -19.65 4.34 -57.72
N GLY A 4 -19.41 5.59 -57.30
CA GLY A 4 -18.60 5.92 -56.11
C GLY A 4 -19.04 5.18 -54.83
N ASN A 5 -20.30 4.77 -54.73
CA ASN A 5 -20.81 3.98 -53.61
C ASN A 5 -20.19 2.57 -53.48
N TRP A 6 -19.79 1.94 -54.59
CA TRP A 6 -19.22 0.59 -54.55
C TRP A 6 -17.84 0.59 -53.88
N LEU A 7 -16.98 1.56 -54.23
CA LEU A 7 -15.67 1.76 -53.62
C LEU A 7 -15.77 2.08 -52.12
N VAL A 8 -16.73 2.93 -51.73
CA VAL A 8 -16.95 3.28 -50.32
C VAL A 8 -17.33 2.05 -49.50
N ASN A 9 -18.17 1.15 -50.03
CA ASN A 9 -18.58 -0.05 -49.30
C ASN A 9 -17.43 -1.06 -49.16
N GLN A 10 -16.61 -1.25 -50.19
CA GLN A 10 -15.43 -2.11 -50.11
C GLN A 10 -14.41 -1.60 -49.08
N ILE A 11 -14.17 -0.28 -49.04
CA ILE A 11 -13.29 0.33 -48.03
C ILE A 11 -13.84 0.13 -46.62
N LYS A 12 -15.16 0.26 -46.41
CA LYS A 12 -15.79 0.02 -45.10
C LYS A 12 -15.57 -1.41 -44.61
N GLU A 13 -15.75 -2.41 -45.48
CA GLU A 13 -15.53 -3.81 -45.11
C GLU A 13 -14.07 -4.12 -44.80
N ILE A 14 -13.13 -3.55 -45.56
CA ILE A 14 -11.69 -3.69 -45.29
C ILE A 14 -11.32 -3.03 -43.95
N VAL A 15 -11.78 -1.80 -43.72
CA VAL A 15 -11.50 -1.07 -42.48
C VAL A 15 -12.11 -1.79 -41.27
N LYS A 16 -13.34 -2.29 -41.39
CA LYS A 16 -13.99 -3.11 -40.36
C LYS A 16 -13.19 -4.36 -40.06
N GLY A 17 -12.76 -5.09 -41.09
CA GLY A 17 -11.90 -6.27 -40.92
C GLY A 17 -10.53 -5.98 -40.31
N ILE A 18 -9.99 -4.77 -40.47
CA ILE A 18 -8.74 -4.34 -39.82
C ILE A 18 -8.97 -3.99 -38.35
N ILE A 19 -10.07 -3.28 -38.05
CA ILE A 19 -10.45 -2.90 -36.68
C ILE A 19 -10.76 -4.14 -35.84
N ASP A 20 -11.56 -5.07 -36.36
CA ASP A 20 -11.96 -6.30 -35.67
C ASP A 20 -10.77 -7.26 -35.41
N LYS A 21 -9.68 -7.12 -36.17
CA LYS A 21 -8.46 -7.93 -36.02
C LYS A 21 -7.46 -7.36 -35.02
N GLN A 22 -7.63 -6.13 -34.53
CA GLN A 22 -6.78 -5.63 -33.46
C GLN A 22 -7.19 -6.32 -32.16
N PRO A 23 -6.26 -6.98 -31.45
CA PRO A 23 -6.59 -7.59 -30.17
C PRO A 23 -7.06 -6.47 -29.23
N THR A 24 -8.32 -6.56 -28.83
CA THR A 24 -8.91 -5.70 -27.81
C THR A 24 -8.59 -6.27 -26.44
N ASP A 25 -8.61 -5.38 -25.44
CA ASP A 25 -8.45 -5.78 -24.05
C ASP A 25 -9.58 -6.75 -23.65
N LYS A 26 -9.27 -7.68 -22.76
CA LYS A 26 -10.18 -8.76 -22.37
C LYS A 26 -10.34 -8.87 -20.86
N LEU A 27 -11.43 -9.52 -20.47
CA LEU A 27 -11.70 -9.96 -19.11
C LEU A 27 -11.66 -11.49 -19.04
N GLY A 28 -11.32 -12.01 -17.88
CA GLY A 28 -11.34 -13.45 -17.61
C GLY A 28 -11.07 -13.77 -16.15
N ARG A 29 -10.90 -15.06 -15.87
CA ARG A 29 -10.53 -15.58 -14.55
C ARG A 29 -9.24 -16.36 -14.62
N ILE A 30 -8.41 -16.24 -13.59
CA ILE A 30 -7.26 -17.12 -13.40
C ILE A 30 -7.79 -18.54 -13.15
N ASP A 31 -7.22 -19.51 -13.88
CA ASP A 31 -7.52 -20.93 -13.74
C ASP A 31 -7.56 -21.34 -12.26
N SER A 32 -8.59 -22.08 -11.86
CA SER A 32 -8.80 -22.52 -10.48
C SER A 32 -7.69 -23.46 -9.99
N GLN A 33 -6.98 -24.10 -10.91
CA GLN A 33 -5.86 -25.01 -10.64
C GLN A 33 -4.50 -24.26 -10.56
N TYR A 34 -4.48 -22.94 -10.72
CA TYR A 34 -3.24 -22.16 -10.70
C TYR A 34 -2.56 -22.20 -9.32
N THR A 35 -1.27 -22.55 -9.31
CA THR A 35 -0.44 -22.61 -8.09
C THR A 35 0.81 -21.74 -8.18
N SER A 36 1.45 -21.65 -9.36
CA SER A 36 2.65 -20.84 -9.58
C SER A 36 2.93 -20.61 -11.07
N GLY A 37 3.88 -19.72 -11.37
CA GLY A 37 4.34 -19.46 -12.74
C GLY A 37 3.46 -18.49 -13.51
N LEU A 38 3.27 -18.74 -14.81
CA LEU A 38 2.37 -17.92 -15.64
C LEU A 38 0.94 -18.45 -15.55
N PRO A 39 -0.03 -17.67 -15.05
CA PRO A 39 -1.41 -18.10 -14.95
C PRO A 39 -2.05 -18.32 -16.33
N LYS A 40 -2.84 -19.38 -16.44
CA LYS A 40 -3.80 -19.60 -17.53
C LYS A 40 -5.10 -18.88 -17.21
N ILE A 41 -5.84 -18.51 -18.26
CA ILE A 41 -7.01 -17.66 -18.16
C ILE A 41 -8.20 -18.36 -18.80
N ILE A 42 -9.30 -18.45 -18.06
CA ILE A 42 -10.62 -18.74 -18.60
C ILE A 42 -11.20 -17.39 -19.01
N PHE A 43 -11.23 -17.08 -20.31
CA PHE A 43 -11.77 -15.81 -20.78
C PHE A 43 -13.28 -15.75 -20.60
N ASP A 44 -13.82 -14.55 -20.46
CA ASP A 44 -15.28 -14.39 -20.38
C ASP A 44 -15.96 -14.93 -21.65
N GLY A 45 -16.97 -15.79 -21.44
CA GLY A 45 -17.65 -16.50 -22.52
C GLY A 45 -16.99 -17.82 -22.94
N GLU A 46 -15.88 -18.19 -22.30
CA GLU A 46 -15.23 -19.49 -22.47
C GLU A 46 -15.37 -20.31 -21.17
N ASP A 47 -15.46 -21.63 -21.29
CA ASP A 47 -15.57 -22.54 -20.14
C ASP A 47 -14.25 -23.24 -19.80
N VAL A 48 -13.24 -23.10 -20.67
CA VAL A 48 -11.97 -23.82 -20.57
C VAL A 48 -10.83 -22.82 -20.46
N ALA A 49 -9.84 -23.14 -19.62
CA ALA A 49 -8.65 -22.32 -19.48
C ALA A 49 -7.82 -22.32 -20.76
N SER A 50 -7.19 -21.19 -21.03
CA SER A 50 -6.26 -21.01 -22.15
C SER A 50 -5.13 -22.04 -22.14
N GLY A 51 -4.71 -22.49 -23.33
CA GLY A 51 -3.56 -23.39 -23.44
C GLY A 51 -2.25 -22.76 -22.98
N LYS A 52 -2.05 -21.45 -23.25
CA LYS A 52 -0.89 -20.67 -22.83
C LYS A 52 -1.13 -19.92 -21.52
N GLY A 53 -0.06 -19.70 -20.76
CA GLY A 53 -0.05 -18.79 -19.61
C GLY A 53 0.28 -17.35 -20.03
N TYR A 54 -0.12 -16.37 -19.21
CA TYR A 54 0.04 -14.95 -19.50
C TYR A 54 0.93 -14.24 -18.47
N PRO A 55 1.83 -13.34 -18.92
CA PRO A 55 2.60 -12.50 -18.02
C PRO A 55 1.71 -11.54 -17.24
N PHE A 56 2.21 -11.10 -16.09
CA PHE A 56 1.57 -10.15 -15.21
C PHE A 56 2.58 -9.13 -14.69
N LEU A 57 2.10 -8.00 -14.18
CA LEU A 57 2.97 -6.98 -13.58
C LEU A 57 3.68 -7.55 -12.35
N SER A 58 4.96 -7.20 -12.14
CA SER A 58 5.76 -7.71 -11.01
C SER A 58 5.18 -7.37 -9.62
N SER A 59 4.35 -6.33 -9.54
CA SER A 59 3.63 -5.93 -8.32
C SER A 59 2.37 -6.76 -8.04
N TYR A 60 1.84 -7.48 -9.03
CA TYR A 60 0.63 -8.29 -8.89
C TYR A 60 0.98 -9.73 -8.55
N LYS A 61 0.22 -10.34 -7.63
CA LYS A 61 0.38 -11.73 -7.20
C LYS A 61 -0.90 -12.50 -7.56
N PRO A 62 -0.95 -13.17 -8.73
CA PRO A 62 -2.12 -13.92 -9.17
C PRO A 62 -2.58 -14.95 -8.13
N GLN A 63 -3.88 -15.06 -7.90
CA GLN A 63 -4.50 -16.15 -7.12
C GLN A 63 -5.53 -16.92 -7.98
N PRO A 64 -5.75 -18.22 -7.73
CA PRO A 64 -6.76 -18.98 -8.46
C PRO A 64 -8.15 -18.36 -8.31
N ASN A 65 -8.98 -18.45 -9.37
CA ASN A 65 -10.35 -17.93 -9.46
C ASN A 65 -10.50 -16.39 -9.48
N GLU A 66 -9.41 -15.61 -9.39
CA GLU A 66 -9.51 -14.15 -9.46
C GLU A 66 -9.97 -13.69 -10.84
N ARG A 67 -10.92 -12.76 -10.87
CA ARG A 67 -11.30 -12.04 -12.09
C ARG A 67 -10.26 -10.98 -12.39
N VAL A 68 -9.80 -10.89 -13.63
CA VAL A 68 -8.65 -10.03 -14.00
C VAL A 68 -8.91 -9.24 -15.28
N TYR A 69 -8.21 -8.10 -15.39
CA TYR A 69 -8.11 -7.31 -16.63
C TYR A 69 -6.88 -7.72 -17.42
N LEU A 70 -7.05 -7.94 -18.72
CA LEU A 70 -5.99 -8.31 -19.64
C LEU A 70 -5.81 -7.24 -20.71
N LYS A 71 -4.66 -6.58 -20.72
CA LYS A 71 -4.28 -5.61 -21.76
C LYS A 71 -3.74 -6.35 -22.98
N ALA A 72 -4.28 -6.07 -24.15
CA ALA A 72 -3.74 -6.58 -25.40
C ALA A 72 -2.38 -5.94 -25.74
N VAL A 73 -1.38 -6.76 -26.02
CA VAL A 73 -0.03 -6.34 -26.39
C VAL A 73 0.52 -7.26 -27.48
N LYS A 74 0.76 -6.71 -28.67
CA LYS A 74 1.40 -7.40 -29.83
C LYS A 74 0.92 -8.85 -30.04
N GLY A 75 -0.40 -9.07 -30.12
CA GLY A 75 -0.98 -10.40 -30.38
C GLY A 75 -1.06 -11.34 -29.17
N SER A 76 -0.73 -10.86 -27.97
CA SER A 76 -0.95 -11.56 -26.70
C SER A 76 -1.57 -10.62 -25.67
N TYR A 77 -1.57 -11.05 -24.41
CA TYR A 77 -2.11 -10.29 -23.30
C TYR A 77 -1.11 -10.19 -22.14
N ILE A 78 -1.22 -9.11 -21.37
CA ILE A 78 -0.59 -8.94 -20.06
C ILE A 78 -1.69 -8.74 -19.03
N ILE A 79 -1.64 -9.47 -17.92
CA ILE A 79 -2.56 -9.28 -16.80
C ILE A 79 -2.13 -8.05 -16.02
N LEU A 80 -3.01 -7.05 -15.96
CA LEU A 80 -2.74 -5.82 -15.21
C LEU A 80 -3.08 -5.95 -13.72
N GLY A 81 -4.06 -6.80 -13.39
CA GLY A 81 -4.43 -7.07 -12.01
C GLY A 81 -5.85 -7.59 -11.88
N ARG A 82 -6.22 -7.85 -10.63
CA ARG A 82 -7.58 -8.25 -10.24
C ARG A 82 -8.58 -7.12 -10.45
N ILE A 83 -9.78 -7.49 -10.86
CA ILE A 83 -10.96 -6.64 -10.89
C ILE A 83 -11.87 -7.08 -9.74
N GLU A 84 -12.15 -6.17 -8.82
CA GLU A 84 -13.24 -6.36 -7.86
C GLU A 84 -14.57 -6.02 -8.54
N ARG A 85 -15.60 -6.85 -8.34
CA ARG A 85 -16.97 -6.45 -8.67
C ARG A 85 -17.37 -5.37 -7.65
N TYR A 86 -17.68 -4.18 -8.15
CA TYR A 86 -18.42 -3.19 -7.36
C TYR A 86 -19.89 -3.64 -7.35
N GLU A 87 -20.49 -3.84 -6.18
CA GLU A 87 -21.93 -4.06 -6.07
C GLU A 87 -22.65 -2.75 -6.41
N ALA A 88 -23.70 -2.82 -7.23
CA ALA A 88 -24.42 -1.63 -7.69
C ALA A 88 -25.10 -0.93 -6.49
N GLY A 89 -24.61 0.26 -6.14
CA GLY A 89 -25.13 1.06 -5.01
C GLY A 89 -24.06 1.63 -4.09
N GLU A 90 -22.80 1.19 -4.21
CA GLU A 90 -21.66 1.82 -3.55
C GLU A 90 -20.95 2.73 -4.55
N GLU A 91 -20.84 4.03 -4.26
CA GLU A 91 -20.01 4.92 -5.09
C GLU A 91 -18.59 4.37 -5.20
N PRO A 92 -17.88 4.56 -6.33
CA PRO A 92 -16.52 4.10 -6.52
C PRO A 92 -15.56 4.90 -5.63
N VAL A 93 -15.53 4.60 -4.34
CA VAL A 93 -14.38 4.89 -3.51
C VAL A 93 -13.31 3.90 -3.93
N MET A 94 -12.26 4.40 -4.58
CA MET A 94 -10.97 3.72 -4.61
C MET A 94 -10.73 3.19 -3.19
N LYS A 95 -10.84 1.86 -2.99
CA LYS A 95 -10.49 1.25 -1.71
C LYS A 95 -8.99 1.45 -1.59
N LEU A 96 -8.59 2.57 -1.00
CA LEU A 96 -7.23 2.76 -0.55
C LEU A 96 -6.85 1.47 0.18
N PRO A 97 -5.65 0.91 -0.07
CA PRO A 97 -5.21 -0.29 0.64
C PRO A 97 -5.51 -0.09 2.12
N PRO A 98 -6.09 -1.11 2.79
CA PRO A 98 -6.62 -0.94 4.14
C PRO A 98 -5.59 -0.21 4.98
N ASN A 99 -5.97 0.97 5.49
CA ASN A 99 -5.05 1.79 6.25
C ASN A 99 -4.53 0.90 7.40
N PRO A 100 -3.22 0.69 7.53
CA PRO A 100 -2.69 -0.23 8.52
C PRO A 100 -3.25 0.12 9.89
N THR A 101 -3.78 -0.86 10.61
CA THR A 101 -4.40 -0.61 11.91
C THR A 101 -3.34 -0.08 12.88
N PRO A 102 -3.49 1.16 13.39
CA PRO A 102 -2.49 1.73 14.29
C PRO A 102 -2.41 0.97 15.61
N VAL A 103 -1.22 0.55 15.98
CA VAL A 103 -0.92 -0.21 17.21
C VAL A 103 -0.55 0.76 18.33
N THR A 104 -1.13 0.56 19.52
CA THR A 104 -0.66 1.24 20.74
C THR A 104 0.55 0.51 21.29
N PRO A 105 1.71 1.17 21.49
CA PRO A 105 2.89 0.52 22.03
C PRO A 105 2.71 0.14 23.50
N THR A 106 3.42 -0.91 23.93
CA THR A 106 3.64 -1.21 25.34
C THR A 106 4.75 -0.29 25.85
N PHE A 107 4.37 0.75 26.59
CA PHE A 107 5.34 1.69 27.16
C PHE A 107 6.16 1.07 28.29
N ILE A 108 7.38 1.56 28.45
CA ILE A 108 8.30 1.21 29.54
C ILE A 108 8.91 2.48 30.17
N ASN A 109 9.69 2.33 31.25
CA ASN A 109 10.42 3.43 31.90
C ASN A 109 9.54 4.64 32.30
N GLY A 110 8.30 4.39 32.74
CA GLY A 110 7.39 5.44 33.19
C GLY A 110 6.70 6.24 32.07
N TRP A 111 6.94 5.88 30.80
CA TRP A 111 6.21 6.48 29.68
C TRP A 111 4.76 6.02 29.64
N SER A 112 3.87 6.90 29.23
CA SER A 112 2.46 6.60 29.03
C SER A 112 1.82 7.57 28.04
N ASN A 113 0.60 7.28 27.60
CA ASN A 113 -0.21 8.27 26.86
C ASN A 113 -0.55 9.45 27.78
N PHE A 114 -0.57 10.66 27.23
CA PHE A 114 -0.75 11.88 28.03
C PHE A 114 -2.10 11.92 28.78
N TYR A 115 -3.23 11.77 28.08
CA TYR A 115 -4.58 11.59 28.67
C TYR A 115 -5.59 11.02 27.67
N SER A 116 -6.75 10.56 28.17
CA SER A 116 -7.78 9.82 27.43
C SER A 116 -8.49 10.59 26.30
N GLY A 117 -8.46 11.93 26.35
CA GLY A 117 -9.04 12.81 25.32
C GLY A 117 -8.05 13.26 24.24
N SER A 118 -6.77 12.91 24.38
CA SER A 118 -5.75 13.14 23.35
C SER A 118 -5.54 11.90 22.50
N LEU A 119 -5.02 12.10 21.29
CA LEU A 119 -4.52 10.99 20.49
C LEU A 119 -3.29 10.41 21.20
N GLY A 120 -3.48 9.30 21.93
CA GLY A 120 -2.36 8.52 22.47
C GLY A 120 -1.44 8.04 21.35
N LEU A 121 -0.15 7.84 21.65
CA LEU A 121 0.80 7.37 20.65
C LEU A 121 0.37 6.05 20.06
N ARG A 122 0.34 6.02 18.75
CA ARG A 122 0.15 4.82 17.95
C ARG A 122 1.17 4.81 16.82
N TYR A 123 1.50 3.62 16.37
CA TYR A 123 2.40 3.43 15.25
C TYR A 123 1.86 2.39 14.27
N TYR A 124 2.31 2.48 13.02
CA TYR A 124 2.08 1.47 12.01
C TYR A 124 3.10 1.61 10.88
N LYS A 125 3.30 0.54 10.12
CA LYS A 125 4.07 0.55 8.88
C LYS A 125 3.16 0.80 7.69
N ASN A 126 3.45 1.83 6.89
CA ASN A 126 2.67 2.14 5.70
C ASN A 126 3.10 1.31 4.47
N GLY A 127 2.34 1.42 3.38
CA GLY A 127 2.63 0.72 2.12
C GLY A 127 3.93 1.12 1.41
N MET A 128 4.59 2.20 1.86
CA MET A 128 5.88 2.69 1.33
C MET A 128 7.07 2.25 2.19
N ASN A 129 6.90 1.24 3.06
CA ASN A 129 7.96 0.77 3.98
C ASN A 129 8.44 1.86 4.96
N GLN A 130 7.55 2.75 5.41
CA GLN A 130 7.85 3.76 6.42
C GLN A 130 7.09 3.46 7.71
N LEU A 131 7.76 3.67 8.84
CA LEU A 131 7.15 3.71 10.17
C LEU A 131 6.49 5.07 10.38
N VAL A 132 5.19 5.08 10.60
CA VAL A 132 4.42 6.26 10.98
C VAL A 132 4.14 6.19 12.47
N MET A 133 4.46 7.25 13.22
CA MET A 133 4.15 7.36 14.65
C MET A 133 3.42 8.67 14.92
N ARG A 134 2.27 8.59 15.59
CA ARG A 134 1.43 9.76 15.89
C ARG A 134 0.84 9.68 17.28
N GLY A 135 0.93 10.78 18.03
CA GLY A 135 0.21 10.97 19.28
C GLY A 135 1.02 11.73 20.32
N ILE A 136 0.48 11.78 21.54
CA ILE A 136 1.06 12.51 22.66
C ILE A 136 1.33 11.56 23.82
N ILE A 137 2.58 11.54 24.26
CA ILE A 137 3.05 10.75 25.40
C ILE A 137 3.54 11.65 26.50
N LYS A 138 3.63 11.12 27.72
CA LYS A 138 4.21 11.81 28.87
C LYS A 138 5.15 10.90 29.65
N ASN A 139 6.04 11.55 30.38
CA ASN A 139 6.81 10.96 31.46
C ASN A 139 6.94 12.03 32.56
N GLU A 140 6.75 11.66 33.82
CA GLU A 140 6.82 12.58 34.95
C GLU A 140 8.28 12.94 35.30
N ASP A 141 9.22 12.07 34.94
CA ASP A 141 10.65 12.29 35.14
C ASP A 141 11.45 11.71 33.96
N PRO A 142 11.39 12.34 32.77
CA PRO A 142 12.09 11.84 31.61
C PRO A 142 13.60 11.98 31.81
N THR A 143 14.29 10.87 32.04
CA THR A 143 15.73 10.83 31.89
C THR A 143 16.10 10.96 30.41
N SER A 144 17.16 11.71 30.12
CA SER A 144 17.69 11.79 28.76
C SER A 144 18.11 10.40 28.29
N LEU A 145 17.82 10.07 27.03
CA LEU A 145 18.07 8.77 26.41
C LEU A 145 17.22 7.62 26.96
N SER A 146 16.12 7.92 27.65
CA SER A 146 15.17 6.88 28.10
C SER A 146 14.48 6.19 26.94
N VAL A 147 14.42 4.85 26.99
CA VAL A 147 13.61 4.07 26.03
C VAL A 147 12.14 4.25 26.39
N ILE A 148 11.35 4.65 25.40
CA ILE A 148 9.90 4.85 25.49
C ILE A 148 9.19 3.50 25.33
N PHE A 149 9.57 2.75 24.30
CA PHE A 149 9.12 1.39 23.98
C PHE A 149 10.05 0.75 22.95
N VAL A 150 9.83 -0.53 22.65
CA VAL A 150 10.56 -1.28 21.62
C VAL A 150 9.60 -1.70 20.51
N LEU A 151 9.99 -1.44 19.27
CA LEU A 151 9.26 -1.86 18.08
C LEU A 151 9.46 -3.35 17.78
N PRO A 152 8.46 -4.02 17.19
CA PRO A 152 8.66 -5.37 16.66
C PRO A 152 9.68 -5.34 15.50
N THR A 153 10.38 -6.46 15.30
CA THR A 153 11.48 -6.60 14.32
C THR A 153 11.12 -6.17 12.89
N SER A 154 9.86 -6.30 12.49
CA SER A 154 9.36 -5.88 11.17
C SER A 154 9.32 -4.35 10.94
N HIS A 155 9.58 -3.56 11.99
CA HIS A 155 9.52 -2.09 12.01
C HIS A 155 10.88 -1.45 12.35
N TRP A 156 11.97 -2.21 12.36
CA TRP A 156 13.30 -1.68 12.63
C TRP A 156 13.85 -0.94 11.40
N PRO A 157 14.35 0.30 11.55
CA PRO A 157 15.08 0.98 10.47
C PRO A 157 16.46 0.36 10.28
N LYS A 158 17.07 0.52 9.09
CA LYS A 158 18.44 0.02 8.83
C LYS A 158 19.54 0.89 9.43
N GLN A 159 19.22 2.13 9.76
CA GLN A 159 20.12 3.11 10.38
C GLN A 159 19.34 3.89 11.43
N ARG A 160 20.03 4.36 12.47
CA ARG A 160 19.41 5.24 13.47
C ARG A 160 18.78 6.47 12.84
N GLN A 161 17.53 6.72 13.19
CA GLN A 161 16.74 7.86 12.73
C GLN A 161 16.48 8.78 13.89
N ASN A 162 16.85 10.04 13.76
CA ASN A 162 16.69 11.08 14.77
C ASN A 162 15.70 12.12 14.26
N VAL A 163 14.63 12.35 15.01
CA VAL A 163 13.56 13.27 14.60
C VAL A 163 13.30 14.27 15.71
N PRO A 164 13.42 15.59 15.43
CA PRO A 164 13.09 16.60 16.42
C PRO A 164 11.60 16.56 16.74
N VAL A 165 11.27 16.72 18.02
CA VAL A 165 9.90 16.72 18.52
C VAL A 165 9.66 17.94 19.37
N SER A 166 8.43 18.46 19.33
CA SER A 166 8.03 19.49 20.27
C SER A 166 7.71 18.85 21.62
N ILE A 167 8.23 19.46 22.67
CA ILE A 167 7.93 19.12 24.05
C ILE A 167 7.35 20.35 24.73
N GLN A 168 6.79 20.17 25.93
CA GLN A 168 6.38 21.31 26.72
C GLN A 168 7.58 22.26 26.93
N ASN A 169 7.42 23.53 26.58
CA ASN A 169 8.41 24.59 26.77
C ASN A 169 9.76 24.35 26.06
N GLY A 170 9.83 23.52 25.02
CA GLY A 170 11.09 23.28 24.33
C GLY A 170 11.03 22.34 23.14
N VAL A 171 12.21 21.85 22.77
CA VAL A 171 12.40 20.86 21.71
C VAL A 171 13.20 19.69 22.28
N GLY A 172 12.81 18.49 21.89
CA GLY A 172 13.56 17.26 22.14
C GLY A 172 13.79 16.51 20.83
N GLU A 173 14.26 15.28 20.97
CA GLU A 173 14.44 14.33 19.88
C GLU A 173 13.79 13.00 20.27
N ILE A 174 13.09 12.39 19.33
CA ILE A 174 12.84 10.95 19.37
C ILE A 174 13.81 10.30 18.38
N SER A 175 14.53 9.30 18.87
CA SER A 175 15.39 8.47 18.03
C SER A 175 14.89 7.03 17.96
N VAL A 176 14.99 6.42 16.78
CA VAL A 176 14.72 5.00 16.56
C VAL A 176 15.99 4.35 16.03
N ASN A 177 16.54 3.40 16.75
CA ASN A 177 17.78 2.71 16.34
C ASN A 177 17.50 1.40 15.57
N GLU A 178 18.57 0.77 15.12
CA GLU A 178 18.56 -0.42 14.27
C GLU A 178 18.02 -1.69 14.97
N VAL A 179 17.86 -1.63 16.30
CA VAL A 179 17.26 -2.69 17.13
C VAL A 179 15.84 -2.33 17.59
N GLY A 180 15.25 -1.27 17.04
CA GLY A 180 13.87 -0.87 17.27
C GLY A 180 13.58 -0.17 18.60
N GLU A 181 14.60 0.21 19.36
CA GLU A 181 14.39 1.04 20.55
C GLU A 181 13.98 2.45 20.11
N VAL A 182 12.83 2.91 20.63
CA VAL A 182 12.37 4.29 20.48
C VAL A 182 12.78 5.04 21.73
N LYS A 183 13.69 6.00 21.62
CA LYS A 183 14.27 6.76 22.73
C LYS A 183 13.92 8.22 22.67
N PHE A 184 13.78 8.85 23.84
CA PHE A 184 13.59 10.29 23.96
C PHE A 184 14.84 10.97 24.54
N SER A 185 15.18 12.13 24.00
CA SER A 185 16.22 13.03 24.52
C SER A 185 15.69 14.47 24.57
N ALA A 186 15.79 15.12 25.72
CA ALA A 186 15.47 16.54 25.87
C ALA A 186 16.75 17.39 25.74
N PHE A 187 16.68 18.53 25.07
CA PHE A 187 17.81 19.46 24.95
C PHE A 187 17.69 20.67 25.88
N LEU A 188 16.49 21.05 26.33
CA LEU A 188 16.21 22.12 27.29
C LEU A 188 14.91 21.79 28.05
N VAL A 189 14.95 21.65 29.38
CA VAL A 189 13.76 21.40 30.21
C VAL A 189 13.60 22.48 31.27
N GLY A 190 12.55 23.29 31.14
CA GLY A 190 11.99 24.10 32.23
C GLY A 190 10.90 23.31 32.97
N SER A 191 10.77 23.54 34.27
CA SER A 191 9.92 22.83 35.24
C SER A 191 8.59 22.22 34.72
N GLN A 192 8.60 20.88 34.57
CA GLN A 192 7.54 19.90 34.92
C GLN A 192 6.12 20.05 34.31
N SER A 193 5.96 19.49 33.10
CA SER A 193 4.86 18.59 32.67
C SER A 193 5.20 18.05 31.26
N ASN A 194 6.13 17.09 31.20
CA ASN A 194 6.80 16.71 29.97
C ASN A 194 5.93 15.82 29.08
N TYR A 195 5.07 16.45 28.28
CA TYR A 195 4.47 15.79 27.12
C TYR A 195 5.37 15.93 25.89
N VAL A 196 5.33 14.93 25.03
CA VAL A 196 6.04 14.89 23.75
C VAL A 196 5.01 14.71 22.64
N HIS A 197 4.99 15.61 21.68
CA HIS A 197 4.20 15.43 20.45
C HIS A 197 5.01 14.64 19.45
N ALA A 198 4.60 13.39 19.24
CA ALA A 198 5.17 12.54 18.21
C ALA A 198 4.32 12.67 16.94
N ASN A 199 4.93 13.17 15.86
CA ASN A 199 4.39 13.10 14.51
C ASN A 199 5.53 12.77 13.53
N LEU A 200 5.88 11.49 13.46
CA LEU A 200 7.07 11.01 12.77
C LEU A 200 6.67 10.14 11.57
N ILE A 201 7.44 10.27 10.50
CA ILE A 201 7.46 9.35 9.38
C ILE A 201 8.93 8.98 9.16
N ILE A 202 9.24 7.70 9.35
CA ILE A 202 10.61 7.20 9.38
C ILE A 202 10.79 6.15 8.29
N PRO A 203 11.73 6.32 7.34
CA PRO A 203 12.06 5.28 6.37
C PRO A 203 12.65 4.05 7.06
N LEU A 204 12.28 2.85 6.61
CA LEU A 204 12.81 1.58 7.14
C LEU A 204 13.81 0.90 6.22
N ASP A 205 14.13 1.50 5.08
CA ASP A 205 15.07 1.02 4.08
C ASP A 205 16.52 1.49 4.30
#